data_AF-A0A3C1V1Y4-F1
#
_entry.id   AF-A0A3C1V1Y4-F1
#
_cell.length_a   1.000
_cell.length_b   1.000
_cell.length_c   1.000
_cell.angle_alpha   90.00
_cell.angle_beta   90.00
_cell.angle_gamma   90.00
#
_symmetry.space_group_name_H-M   'P 1'
#
loop_
_entity.id
_entity.type
_entity.pdbx_description
1 polymer ?
#
loop_
_entity_poly.entity_id
_entity_poly.type
_entity_poly.pdbx_seq_one_letter_code
_entity_poly.pdbx_strand_id
1 'polypeptide(L)'
;GASRAFAVADHQVAHVYVRNQHDVDRVEALLEEVSGIDRVFNRKKQTAIGIDHERSGDLVVLAEPGCWFTYYFWMDDARAPDYARTVDIHRKPGYDPVELFLDSGIRFPKAHIAKRLMQKKFGFRYLMDVIGLDATVVRGSHGRLADHGREETDSPVFVCSSRAIEADAVAVTGVKKQLLQLQFGV
;
A
#
# COMPACT_ATOMS: atom_id res chain seq x y z
N GLY A 1 -18.58 9.15 4.04
CA GLY A 1 -18.15 9.47 5.43
C GLY A 1 -19.23 9.22 6.47
N ALA A 2 -19.76 8.00 6.57
CA ALA A 2 -20.75 7.62 7.59
C ALA A 2 -20.17 6.72 8.70
N SER A 3 -18.95 6.20 8.53
CA SER A 3 -18.35 5.30 9.51
C SER A 3 -17.88 6.03 10.78
N ARG A 4 -17.80 5.28 11.88
CA ARG A 4 -17.19 5.71 13.15
C ARG A 4 -15.66 5.77 13.04
N ALA A 5 -15.08 4.80 12.33
CA ALA A 5 -13.68 4.81 11.94
C ALA A 5 -13.54 4.36 10.48
N PHE A 6 -12.57 4.89 9.74
CA PHE A 6 -12.26 4.43 8.38
C PHE A 6 -10.76 4.37 8.17
N ALA A 7 -10.32 3.45 7.32
CA ALA A 7 -8.92 3.29 6.95
C ALA A 7 -8.68 3.87 5.55
N VAL A 8 -7.54 4.54 5.39
CA VAL A 8 -6.91 4.80 4.09
C VAL A 8 -5.73 3.85 4.00
N ALA A 9 -5.90 2.79 3.21
CA ALA A 9 -4.92 1.74 3.03
C ALA A 9 -3.96 2.06 1.88
N ASP A 10 -2.68 1.81 2.09
CA ASP A 10 -1.64 1.86 1.08
C ASP A 10 -0.68 0.67 1.31
N HIS A 11 -0.95 -0.42 0.61
CA HIS A 11 -0.20 -1.67 0.73
C HIS A 11 -0.13 -2.20 2.17
N GLN A 12 1.06 -2.26 2.78
CA GLN A 12 1.24 -2.85 4.11
C GLN A 12 1.05 -1.85 5.24
N VAL A 13 0.70 -0.60 4.94
CA VAL A 13 0.42 0.44 5.94
C VAL A 13 -0.99 0.98 5.70
N ALA A 14 -1.72 1.25 6.77
CA ALA A 14 -2.97 2.01 6.66
C ALA A 14 -3.08 3.04 7.77
N HIS A 15 -3.58 4.22 7.40
CA HIS A 15 -3.95 5.25 8.36
C HIS A 15 -5.43 5.09 8.72
N VAL A 16 -5.72 4.94 10.01
CA VAL A 16 -7.09 4.82 10.52
C VAL A 16 -7.50 6.12 11.18
N TYR A 17 -8.60 6.69 10.72
CA TYR A 17 -9.17 7.92 11.22
C TYR A 17 -10.44 7.62 12.00
N VAL A 18 -10.51 8.09 13.24
CA VAL A 18 -11.60 7.83 14.17
C VAL A 18 -12.36 9.14 14.40
N ARG A 19 -13.66 9.12 14.10
CA ARG A 19 -14.51 10.32 14.17
C ARG A 19 -14.59 10.90 15.58
N ASN A 20 -14.69 10.03 16.59
CA ASN A 20 -14.79 10.42 17.99
C ASN A 20 -13.55 9.94 18.74
N GLN A 21 -12.82 10.86 19.36
CA GLN A 21 -11.57 10.56 20.07
C GLN A 21 -11.77 9.57 21.23
N HIS A 22 -12.96 9.53 21.84
CA HIS A 22 -13.28 8.54 22.88
C HIS A 22 -13.34 7.10 22.38
N ASP A 23 -13.47 6.89 21.06
CA ASP A 23 -13.53 5.55 20.47
C ASP A 23 -12.14 5.01 20.09
N VAL A 24 -11.07 5.81 20.18
CA VAL A 24 -9.72 5.44 19.68
C VAL A 24 -9.19 4.18 20.37
N ASP A 25 -9.21 4.12 21.70
CA ASP A 25 -8.72 2.94 22.46
C ASP A 25 -9.52 1.68 22.11
N ARG A 26 -10.83 1.83 21.87
CA ARG A 26 -11.68 0.71 21.47
C ARG A 26 -11.37 0.23 20.06
N VAL A 27 -11.10 1.15 19.12
CA VAL A 27 -10.71 0.83 17.76
C VAL A 27 -9.32 0.21 17.71
N GLU A 28 -8.37 0.71 18.51
CA GLU A 28 -7.03 0.09 18.67
C GLU A 28 -7.16 -1.37 19.10
N ALA A 29 -7.90 -1.65 20.18
CA ALA A 29 -8.10 -3.02 20.66
C ALA A 29 -8.76 -3.94 19.61
N LEU A 30 -9.73 -3.43 18.84
CA LEU A 30 -10.35 -4.21 17.76
C LEU A 30 -9.36 -4.53 16.64
N LEU A 31 -8.48 -3.59 16.27
CA LEU A 31 -7.49 -3.78 15.22
C LEU A 31 -6.38 -4.74 15.64
N GLU A 32 -5.99 -4.73 16.92
CA GLU A 32 -5.01 -5.68 17.49
C GLU A 32 -5.49 -7.14 17.44
N GLU A 33 -6.80 -7.38 17.31
CA GLU A 33 -7.39 -8.73 17.19
C GLU A 33 -7.56 -9.18 15.72
N VAL A 34 -7.35 -8.30 14.73
CA VAL A 34 -7.54 -8.63 13.31
C VAL A 34 -6.35 -9.40 12.77
N SER A 35 -6.59 -10.63 12.31
CA SER A 35 -5.57 -11.42 11.59
C SER A 35 -5.05 -10.67 10.36
N GLY A 36 -3.73 -10.67 10.18
CA GLY A 36 -3.07 -9.94 9.11
C GLY A 36 -2.65 -8.53 9.51
N ILE A 37 -2.94 -8.06 10.73
CA ILE A 37 -2.39 -6.84 11.32
C ILE A 37 -1.29 -7.23 12.33
N ASP A 38 -0.06 -6.78 12.07
CA ASP A 38 1.09 -7.03 12.96
C ASP A 38 1.17 -6.00 14.08
N ARG A 39 1.02 -4.72 13.75
CA ARG A 39 1.19 -3.64 14.74
C ARG A 39 0.16 -2.54 14.56
N VAL A 40 -0.32 -2.03 15.69
CA VAL A 40 -1.15 -0.84 15.77
C VAL A 40 -0.39 0.25 16.53
N PHE A 41 -0.21 1.39 15.87
CA PHE A 41 0.49 2.57 16.38
C PHE A 41 -0.51 3.67 16.73
N ASN A 42 -0.88 3.76 18.01
CA ASN A 42 -1.50 4.97 18.56
C ASN A 42 -0.51 6.14 18.59
N ARG A 43 -0.99 7.35 18.91
CA ARG A 43 -0.17 8.56 18.88
C ARG A 43 1.14 8.45 19.67
N LYS A 44 1.12 7.88 20.88
CA LYS A 44 2.33 7.69 21.68
C LYS A 44 3.34 6.79 20.97
N LYS A 45 2.88 5.66 20.41
CA LYS A 45 3.72 4.74 19.62
C LYS A 45 4.23 5.43 18.33
N GLN A 46 3.41 6.25 17.66
CA GLN A 46 3.80 7.04 16.49
C GLN A 46 4.90 8.06 16.82
N THR A 47 4.78 8.78 17.95
CA THR A 47 5.79 9.77 18.39
C THR A 47 7.13 9.08 18.62
N ALA A 48 7.12 7.90 19.26
CA ALA A 48 8.33 7.14 19.58
C ALA A 48 9.13 6.72 18.33
N ILE A 49 8.47 6.55 17.18
CA ILE A 49 9.13 6.18 15.91
C ILE A 49 9.18 7.33 14.89
N GLY A 50 8.81 8.55 15.31
CA GLY A 50 8.92 9.75 14.49
C GLY A 50 7.91 9.89 13.35
N ILE A 51 6.74 9.23 13.44
CA ILE A 51 5.68 9.32 12.42
C ILE A 51 4.42 10.06 12.89
N ASP A 52 4.46 10.66 14.08
CA ASP A 52 3.37 11.46 14.63
C ASP A 52 3.28 12.82 13.91
N HIS A 53 2.67 12.80 12.73
CA HIS A 53 2.43 13.96 11.88
C HIS A 53 0.95 14.35 11.90
N GLU A 54 0.64 15.62 11.64
CA GLU A 54 -0.74 16.12 11.51
C GLU A 54 -1.57 15.41 10.42
N ARG A 55 -0.89 14.76 9.47
CA ARG A 55 -1.49 13.98 8.38
C ARG A 55 -1.55 12.48 8.65
N SER A 56 -0.97 12.02 9.76
CA SER A 56 -1.11 10.63 10.17
C SER A 56 -2.53 10.44 10.73
N GLY A 57 -3.13 9.29 10.46
CA GLY A 57 -4.36 8.85 11.15
C GLY A 57 -4.21 8.80 12.67
N ASP A 58 -5.34 8.79 13.38
CA ASP A 58 -5.40 8.62 14.83
C ASP A 58 -4.69 7.33 15.28
N LEU A 59 -4.79 6.29 14.44
CA LEU A 59 -3.97 5.09 14.49
C LEU A 59 -3.29 4.87 13.14
N VAL A 60 -2.11 4.28 13.16
CA VAL A 60 -1.45 3.72 11.97
C VAL A 60 -1.32 2.22 12.17
N VAL A 61 -1.67 1.42 11.18
CA VAL A 61 -1.55 -0.04 11.25
C VAL A 61 -0.57 -0.56 10.23
N LEU A 62 0.13 -1.62 10.59
CA LEU A 62 1.10 -2.33 9.77
C LEU A 62 0.63 -3.77 9.57
N ALA A 63 0.55 -4.22 8.31
CA ALA A 63 0.14 -5.57 7.97
C ALA A 63 1.21 -6.61 8.37
N GLU A 64 0.82 -7.84 8.67
CA GLU A 64 1.73 -8.97 8.85
C GLU A 64 2.62 -9.24 7.61
N PRO A 65 3.80 -9.87 7.77
CA PRO A 65 4.57 -10.35 6.64
C PRO A 65 3.73 -11.23 5.70
N GLY A 66 3.74 -10.91 4.40
CA GLY A 66 2.92 -11.62 3.40
C GLY A 66 1.45 -11.14 3.31
N CYS A 67 1.02 -10.24 4.19
CA CYS A 67 -0.29 -9.59 4.14
C CYS A 67 -0.18 -8.17 3.58
N TRP A 68 -1.32 -7.64 3.11
CA TRP A 68 -1.49 -6.27 2.67
C TRP A 68 -2.96 -5.85 2.80
N PHE A 69 -3.21 -4.55 2.87
CA PHE A 69 -4.53 -3.96 2.99
C PHE A 69 -5.04 -3.51 1.61
N THR A 70 -6.24 -3.95 1.25
CA THR A 70 -6.93 -3.45 0.05
C THR A 70 -7.63 -2.13 0.36
N TYR A 71 -7.90 -1.32 -0.67
CA TYR A 71 -8.73 -0.11 -0.51
C TYR A 71 -10.24 -0.40 -0.52
N TYR A 72 -10.63 -1.67 -0.70
CA TYR A 72 -12.00 -2.06 -0.99
C TYR A 72 -12.92 -1.70 0.17
N PHE A 73 -13.68 -0.63 0.00
CA PHE A 73 -14.61 -0.13 1.02
C PHE A 73 -16.02 -0.73 0.90
N TRP A 74 -16.24 -1.63 -0.07
CA TRP A 74 -17.48 -2.36 -0.26
C TRP A 74 -17.36 -3.77 0.33
N MET A 75 -18.48 -4.29 0.82
CA MET A 75 -18.56 -5.66 1.38
C MET A 75 -19.11 -6.68 0.38
N ASP A 76 -19.68 -6.20 -0.73
CA ASP A 76 -20.31 -7.02 -1.77
C ASP A 76 -19.74 -6.58 -3.12
N ASP A 77 -19.05 -7.49 -3.79
CA ASP A 77 -18.41 -7.26 -5.10
C ASP A 77 -19.40 -6.93 -6.22
N ALA A 78 -20.69 -7.27 -6.06
CA ALA A 78 -21.74 -6.82 -6.98
C ALA A 78 -22.01 -5.31 -6.86
N ARG A 79 -21.59 -4.69 -5.75
CA ARG A 79 -21.69 -3.25 -5.49
C ARG A 79 -20.36 -2.52 -5.66
N ALA A 80 -19.32 -3.22 -6.11
CA ALA A 80 -18.03 -2.62 -6.42
C ALA A 80 -18.21 -1.52 -7.48
N PRO A 81 -17.54 -0.37 -7.34
CA PRO A 81 -17.54 0.65 -8.37
C PRO A 81 -17.02 0.13 -9.70
N ASP A 82 -17.58 0.59 -10.81
CA ASP A 82 -17.15 0.22 -12.17
C ASP A 82 -15.63 0.32 -12.39
N TYR A 83 -15.01 1.35 -11.82
CA TYR A 83 -13.56 1.59 -11.96
C TYR A 83 -12.71 0.50 -11.30
N ALA A 84 -13.24 -0.24 -10.33
CA ALA A 84 -12.49 -1.27 -9.60
C ALA A 84 -12.00 -2.39 -10.52
N ARG A 85 -12.78 -2.70 -11.56
CA ARG A 85 -12.49 -3.74 -12.57
C ARG A 85 -11.63 -3.24 -13.73
N THR A 86 -11.10 -2.03 -13.63
CA THR A 86 -10.32 -1.38 -14.68
C THR A 86 -8.98 -0.88 -14.13
N VAL A 87 -8.08 -0.48 -15.03
CA VAL A 87 -6.90 0.33 -14.68
C VAL A 87 -7.31 1.80 -14.68
N ASP A 88 -7.56 2.37 -13.50
CA ASP A 88 -8.05 3.76 -13.36
C ASP A 88 -7.44 4.47 -12.14
N ILE A 89 -6.16 4.84 -12.29
CA ILE A 89 -5.36 5.51 -11.25
C ILE A 89 -5.93 6.86 -10.78
N HIS A 90 -6.86 7.47 -11.53
CA HIS A 90 -7.42 8.77 -11.18
C HIS A 90 -8.65 8.65 -10.28
N ARG A 91 -9.34 7.51 -10.32
CA ARG A 91 -10.55 7.26 -9.53
C ARG A 91 -10.31 6.33 -8.35
N LYS A 92 -9.32 5.44 -8.43
CA LYS A 92 -8.98 4.57 -7.31
C LYS A 92 -8.29 5.37 -6.20
N PRO A 93 -8.68 5.15 -4.93
CA PRO A 93 -8.04 5.80 -3.79
C PRO A 93 -6.71 5.09 -3.48
N GLY A 94 -5.69 5.38 -4.29
CA GLY A 94 -4.37 4.76 -4.22
C GLY A 94 -4.09 3.79 -5.37
N TYR A 95 -2.90 3.18 -5.34
CA TYR A 95 -2.50 2.17 -6.30
C TYR A 95 -3.05 0.80 -5.89
N ASP A 96 -3.62 0.08 -6.86
CA ASP A 96 -4.19 -1.25 -6.66
C ASP A 96 -3.31 -2.30 -7.37
N PRO A 97 -2.51 -3.10 -6.65
CA PRO A 97 -1.60 -4.06 -7.27
C PRO A 97 -2.31 -5.15 -8.07
N VAL A 98 -3.61 -5.36 -7.84
CA VAL A 98 -4.42 -6.30 -8.63
C VAL A 98 -4.50 -5.87 -10.10
N GLU A 99 -4.31 -4.58 -10.41
CA GLU A 99 -4.28 -4.04 -11.79
C GLU A 99 -3.18 -4.64 -12.67
N LEU A 100 -2.15 -5.24 -12.07
CA LEU A 100 -1.08 -5.93 -12.82
C LEU A 100 -1.51 -7.30 -13.35
N PHE A 101 -2.68 -7.78 -12.94
CA PHE A 101 -3.18 -9.11 -13.27
C PHE A 101 -4.48 -9.02 -14.07
N LEU A 102 -4.61 -9.89 -15.07
CA LEU A 102 -5.90 -10.10 -15.73
C LEU A 102 -6.81 -10.89 -14.80
N ASP A 103 -8.09 -10.54 -14.79
CA ASP A 103 -9.12 -11.27 -14.06
C ASP A 103 -9.12 -12.75 -14.47
N SER A 104 -8.80 -13.62 -13.52
CA SER A 104 -8.74 -15.07 -13.70
C SER A 104 -10.10 -15.69 -14.00
N GLY A 105 -11.20 -14.98 -13.71
CA GLY A 105 -12.56 -15.36 -14.09
C GLY A 105 -12.86 -15.18 -15.59
N ILE A 106 -12.05 -14.43 -16.33
CA ILE A 106 -12.23 -14.23 -17.77
C ILE A 106 -11.67 -15.44 -18.52
N ARG A 107 -12.55 -16.33 -19.00
CA ARG A 107 -12.17 -17.56 -19.71
C ARG A 107 -11.28 -17.34 -20.95
N PHE A 108 -11.50 -16.26 -21.69
CA PHE A 108 -10.74 -15.94 -22.91
C PHE A 108 -10.29 -14.47 -22.90
N PRO A 109 -9.26 -14.08 -22.14
CA PRO A 109 -8.91 -12.68 -21.91
C PRO A 109 -8.64 -11.90 -23.20
N LYS A 110 -7.91 -12.49 -24.15
CA LYS A 110 -7.62 -11.87 -25.46
C LYS A 110 -8.88 -11.56 -26.27
N ALA A 111 -9.86 -12.46 -26.26
CA ALA A 111 -11.12 -12.27 -26.97
C ALA A 111 -11.97 -11.18 -26.31
N HIS A 112 -12.01 -11.15 -24.97
CA HIS A 112 -12.70 -10.12 -24.20
C HIS A 112 -12.10 -8.73 -24.47
N ILE A 113 -10.77 -8.61 -24.41
CA ILE A 113 -10.05 -7.37 -24.76
C ILE A 113 -10.35 -6.94 -26.19
N ALA A 114 -10.28 -7.87 -27.16
CA ALA A 114 -10.58 -7.56 -28.56
C ALA A 114 -12.01 -7.01 -28.73
N LYS A 115 -13.00 -7.59 -28.03
CA LYS A 115 -14.37 -7.09 -28.00
C LYS A 115 -14.45 -5.67 -27.44
N ARG A 116 -13.78 -5.38 -26.32
CA ARG A 116 -13.74 -4.02 -25.74
C ARG A 116 -13.07 -3.01 -26.68
N LEU A 117 -12.00 -3.39 -27.35
CA LEU A 117 -11.34 -2.56 -28.36
C LEU A 117 -12.22 -2.30 -29.59
N MET A 118 -12.98 -3.30 -30.04
CA MET A 118 -13.98 -3.10 -31.09
C MET A 118 -15.07 -2.10 -30.65
N GLN A 119 -15.60 -2.25 -29.42
CA GLN A 119 -16.57 -1.30 -28.88
C GLN A 119 -16.03 0.13 -28.84
N LYS A 120 -14.78 0.30 -28.37
CA LYS A 120 -14.06 1.58 -28.41
C LYS A 120 -13.98 2.13 -29.84
N LYS A 121 -13.55 1.31 -30.80
CA LYS A 121 -13.37 1.72 -32.20
C LYS A 121 -14.67 2.18 -32.86
N PHE A 122 -15.81 1.59 -32.49
CA PHE A 122 -17.13 1.97 -33.00
C PHE A 122 -17.83 3.06 -32.18
N GLY A 123 -17.17 3.64 -31.17
CA GLY A 123 -17.71 4.75 -30.38
C GLY A 123 -18.78 4.35 -29.36
N PHE A 124 -18.90 3.06 -29.04
CA PHE A 124 -19.81 2.62 -27.98
C PHE A 124 -19.26 2.97 -26.60
N ARG A 125 -20.16 3.20 -25.65
CA ARG A 125 -19.80 3.27 -24.23
C ARG A 125 -19.24 1.91 -23.79
N TYR A 126 -18.04 1.90 -23.24
CA TYR A 126 -17.37 0.68 -22.79
C TYR A 126 -16.54 0.97 -21.54
N LEU A 127 -16.19 -0.11 -20.81
CA LEU A 127 -15.15 -0.13 -19.79
C LEU A 127 -14.11 -1.17 -20.22
N MET A 128 -12.84 -0.93 -19.89
CA MET A 128 -11.79 -1.96 -20.02
C MET A 128 -11.80 -2.83 -18.76
N ASP A 129 -12.86 -3.61 -18.61
CA ASP A 129 -13.17 -4.45 -17.45
C ASP A 129 -12.39 -5.77 -17.51
N VAL A 130 -11.08 -5.66 -17.29
CA VAL A 130 -10.13 -6.78 -17.42
C VAL A 130 -9.44 -7.12 -16.10
N ILE A 131 -9.71 -6.34 -15.04
CA ILE A 131 -9.09 -6.49 -13.72
C ILE A 131 -10.09 -7.17 -12.77
N GLY A 132 -9.59 -8.16 -12.03
CA GLY A 132 -10.37 -8.90 -11.04
C GLY A 132 -10.50 -8.13 -9.71
N LEU A 133 -11.33 -8.65 -8.81
CA LEU A 133 -11.44 -8.14 -7.42
C LEU A 133 -10.82 -9.10 -6.40
N ASP A 134 -10.21 -10.19 -6.87
CA ASP A 134 -9.51 -11.13 -6.01
C ASP A 134 -8.14 -10.56 -5.62
N ALA A 135 -8.05 -10.03 -4.41
CA ALA A 135 -6.81 -9.47 -3.85
C ALA A 135 -5.74 -10.53 -3.56
N THR A 136 -6.08 -11.82 -3.55
CA THR A 136 -5.14 -12.90 -3.22
C THR A 136 -4.14 -13.23 -4.33
N VAL A 137 -4.39 -12.70 -5.54
CA VAL A 137 -3.45 -12.82 -6.68
C VAL A 137 -2.14 -12.06 -6.43
N VAL A 138 -2.19 -11.05 -5.56
CA VAL A 138 -1.02 -10.26 -5.15
C VAL A 138 -0.25 -11.06 -4.09
N ARG A 139 0.95 -11.52 -4.46
CA ARG A 139 1.81 -12.34 -3.60
C ARG A 139 2.93 -11.59 -2.89
N GLY A 140 3.02 -10.28 -3.12
CA GLY A 140 4.03 -9.40 -2.52
C GLY A 140 3.55 -7.96 -2.49
N SER A 141 3.97 -7.22 -1.48
CA SER A 141 3.58 -5.82 -1.25
C SER A 141 4.73 -5.08 -0.56
N HIS A 142 4.54 -3.81 -0.19
CA HIS A 142 5.59 -3.00 0.42
C HIS A 142 5.04 -2.07 1.51
N GLY A 143 5.96 -1.46 2.28
CA GLY A 143 5.64 -0.50 3.34
C GLY A 143 6.13 -0.95 4.72
N ARG A 144 6.60 -2.20 4.85
CA ARG A 144 7.29 -2.69 6.05
C ARG A 144 8.79 -2.41 6.00
N LEU A 145 9.37 -2.24 7.18
CA LEU A 145 10.81 -2.36 7.38
C LEU A 145 11.19 -3.86 7.46
N ALA A 146 12.48 -4.16 7.31
CA ALA A 146 12.99 -5.48 7.62
C ALA A 146 12.62 -5.86 9.07
N ASP A 147 12.27 -7.14 9.27
CA ASP A 147 12.01 -7.64 10.62
C ASP A 147 13.30 -7.64 11.45
N HIS A 148 13.16 -7.55 12.77
CA HIS A 148 14.29 -7.51 13.69
C HIS A 148 15.16 -8.78 13.55
N GLY A 149 16.46 -8.61 13.36
CA GLY A 149 17.42 -9.67 13.11
C GLY A 149 17.55 -10.09 11.64
N ARG A 150 16.79 -9.47 10.73
CA ARG A 150 16.88 -9.67 9.27
C ARG A 150 17.41 -8.46 8.53
N GLU A 151 17.86 -7.44 9.25
CA GLU A 151 18.32 -6.18 8.66
C GLU A 151 19.45 -6.42 7.67
N GLU A 152 20.37 -7.34 7.95
CA GLU A 152 21.49 -7.68 7.06
C GLU A 152 21.05 -8.39 5.76
N THR A 153 19.95 -9.14 5.76
CA THR A 153 19.51 -9.93 4.59
C THR A 153 18.44 -9.24 3.77
N ASP A 154 17.61 -8.42 4.42
CA ASP A 154 16.38 -7.87 3.83
C ASP A 154 16.44 -6.36 3.62
N SER A 155 17.45 -5.66 4.14
CA SER A 155 17.60 -4.21 3.93
C SER A 155 18.32 -3.87 2.62
N PRO A 156 18.09 -2.68 2.06
CA PRO A 156 18.87 -2.19 0.93
C PRO A 156 20.37 -2.09 1.24
N VAL A 157 21.21 -2.44 0.27
CA VAL A 157 22.67 -2.28 0.35
C VAL A 157 23.10 -1.07 -0.46
N PHE A 158 23.97 -0.24 0.10
CA PHE A 158 24.63 0.84 -0.61
C PHE A 158 25.99 0.37 -1.14
N VAL A 159 26.12 0.20 -2.46
CA VAL A 159 27.38 -0.25 -3.09
C VAL A 159 28.10 0.92 -3.74
N CYS A 160 29.38 1.10 -3.41
CA CYS A 160 30.23 2.15 -3.97
C CYS A 160 31.59 1.58 -4.41
N SER A 161 32.14 2.10 -5.52
CA SER A 161 33.49 1.77 -5.98
C SER A 161 34.60 2.52 -5.24
N SER A 162 34.24 3.49 -4.40
CA SER A 162 35.16 4.29 -3.59
C SER A 162 34.90 4.06 -2.11
N ARG A 163 35.99 3.98 -1.32
CA ARG A 163 35.92 3.89 0.15
C ARG A 163 35.75 5.24 0.84
N ALA A 164 35.72 6.35 0.09
CA ALA A 164 35.68 7.70 0.67
C ALA A 164 34.44 8.02 1.53
N ILE A 165 33.37 7.23 1.38
CA ILE A 165 32.12 7.33 2.15
C ILE A 165 31.73 5.99 2.78
N GLU A 166 32.70 5.11 3.02
CA GLU A 166 32.47 3.80 3.64
C GLU A 166 31.84 4.00 5.03
N ALA A 167 30.74 3.29 5.28
CA ALA A 167 30.00 3.35 6.54
C ALA A 167 29.27 2.03 6.80
N ASP A 168 29.21 1.62 8.06
CA ASP A 168 28.50 0.40 8.48
C ASP A 168 26.98 0.54 8.32
N ALA A 169 26.45 1.77 8.44
CA ALA A 169 25.03 2.06 8.28
C ALA A 169 24.83 3.42 7.59
N VAL A 170 23.89 3.45 6.65
CA VAL A 170 23.49 4.68 5.94
C VAL A 170 21.98 4.83 6.04
N ALA A 171 21.52 5.86 6.76
CA ALA A 171 20.12 6.24 6.72
C ALA A 171 19.73 6.65 5.29
N VAL A 172 18.55 6.25 4.82
CA VAL A 172 18.08 6.59 3.46
C VAL A 172 18.07 8.10 3.21
N THR A 173 17.76 8.91 4.23
CA THR A 173 17.80 10.38 4.19
C THR A 173 19.22 10.95 4.11
N GLY A 174 20.22 10.17 4.51
CA GLY A 174 21.64 10.50 4.42
C GLY A 174 22.27 10.21 3.06
N VAL A 175 21.63 9.41 2.20
CA VAL A 175 22.17 8.99 0.90
C VAL A 175 22.60 10.19 0.04
N LYS A 176 21.77 11.24 -0.03
CA LYS A 176 22.12 12.47 -0.78
C LYS A 176 23.43 13.09 -0.30
N LYS A 177 23.64 13.16 1.03
CA LYS A 177 24.86 13.74 1.61
C LYS A 177 26.09 12.91 1.20
N GLN A 178 25.98 11.58 1.27
CA GLN A 178 27.07 10.69 0.87
C GLN A 178 27.45 10.87 -0.60
N LEU A 179 26.46 11.02 -1.49
CA LEU A 179 26.71 11.29 -2.91
C LEU A 179 27.38 12.64 -3.15
N LEU A 180 27.02 13.69 -2.40
CA LEU A 180 27.67 15.00 -2.50
C LEU A 180 29.11 14.93 -2.00
N GLN A 181 29.37 14.23 -0.91
CA GLN A 181 30.71 14.02 -0.37
C GLN A 181 31.60 13.26 -1.36
N LEU A 182 31.08 12.22 -2.01
CA LEU A 182 31.79 11.51 -3.07
C LEU A 182 32.17 12.41 -4.25
N GLN A 183 31.22 13.23 -4.71
CA GLN A 183 31.37 14.03 -5.93
C GLN A 183 32.26 15.26 -5.70
N PHE A 184 32.16 15.89 -4.53
CA PHE A 184 32.71 17.21 -4.27
C PHE A 184 33.66 17.28 -3.07
N GLY A 185 33.74 16.23 -2.25
CA GLY A 185 34.55 16.22 -1.03
C GLY A 185 34.04 17.11 0.11
N VAL A 186 32.76 17.52 0.06
CA VAL A 186 32.08 18.38 1.07
C VAL A 186 30.90 17.70 1.74
#